data_AF-A8M8U7-F1
#
_entry.id   AF-A8M8U7-F1
#
_cell.length_a   1.000
_cell.length_b   1.000
_cell.length_c   1.000
_cell.angle_alpha   90.00
_cell.angle_beta   90.00
_cell.angle_gamma   90.00
#
_symmetry.space_group_name_H-M   'P 1'
#
loop_
_entity.id
_entity.type
_entity.pdbx_description
1 polymer ?
#
loop_
_entity_poly.entity_id
_entity_poly.type
_entity_poly.pdbx_seq_one_letter_code
_entity_poly.pdbx_strand_id
1 'polypeptide(L)'
;MRSKRYYVLLNPWEARILVTGKLNDLELVQVGWRIVMASKRWYRAYDVARTLADKFNYVLEWYIEDERRALAIDKSRSVKP
;
A
#
# COMPACT_ATOMS: atom_id res chain seq x y z
N MET A 1 9.25 -2.20 18.92
CA MET A 1 8.97 -2.47 17.49
C MET A 1 8.14 -1.32 16.91
N ARG A 2 8.66 -0.59 15.91
CA ARG A 2 7.82 0.36 15.15
C ARG A 2 6.70 -0.43 14.46
N SER A 3 5.44 -0.07 14.70
CA SER A 3 4.31 -0.69 14.02
C SER A 3 4.42 -0.45 12.51
N LYS A 4 4.55 -1.51 11.71
CA LYS A 4 4.60 -1.40 10.25
C LYS A 4 3.28 -0.78 9.74
N ARG A 5 3.38 0.23 8.89
CA ARG A 5 2.26 0.86 8.18
C ARG A 5 2.46 0.67 6.69
N TYR A 6 1.34 0.61 5.98
CA TYR A 6 1.25 0.59 4.54
C TYR A 6 0.59 1.88 4.08
N TYR A 7 1.18 2.50 3.07
CA TYR A 7 0.80 3.78 2.52
C TYR A 7 0.28 3.56 1.10
N VAL A 8 -0.72 4.35 0.72
CA VAL A 8 -1.18 4.46 -0.66
C VAL A 8 -0.69 5.81 -1.17
N LEU A 9 0.20 5.78 -2.14
CA LEU A 9 0.71 6.95 -2.83
C LEU A 9 0.07 7.02 -4.21
N LEU A 10 -0.30 8.22 -4.65
CA LEU A 10 -0.95 8.47 -5.92
C LEU A 10 -0.16 9.51 -6.70
N ASN A 11 0.11 9.21 -7.96
CA ASN A 11 0.71 10.12 -8.93
C ASN A 11 -0.27 10.33 -10.08
N PRO A 12 -0.99 11.47 -10.10
CA PRO A 12 -1.93 11.76 -11.19
C PRO A 12 -1.24 12.01 -12.54
N TRP A 13 0.00 12.50 -12.51
CA TRP A 13 0.76 12.86 -13.72
C TRP A 13 1.22 11.63 -14.49
N GLU A 14 1.59 10.57 -13.77
CA GLU A 14 1.98 9.29 -14.36
C GLU A 14 0.84 8.27 -14.42
N ALA A 15 -0.36 8.61 -13.95
CA ALA A 15 -1.50 7.69 -13.84
C ALA A 15 -1.14 6.42 -13.03
N ARG A 16 -0.48 6.59 -11.88
CA ARG A 16 0.02 5.48 -11.04
C ARG A 16 -0.44 5.58 -9.59
N ILE A 17 -0.61 4.42 -8.98
CA ILE A 17 -0.91 4.27 -7.56
C ILE A 17 0.02 3.19 -6.99
N LEU A 18 0.74 3.52 -5.91
CA LEU A 18 1.67 2.62 -5.24
C LEU A 18 1.17 2.29 -3.84
N VAL A 19 1.11 0.99 -3.53
CA VAL A 19 0.95 0.49 -2.15
C VAL A 19 2.31 0.06 -1.62
N THR A 20 2.77 0.72 -0.57
CA THR A 20 4.11 0.45 0.00
C THR A 20 4.14 0.48 1.52
N GLY A 21 4.86 -0.46 2.12
CA GLY A 21 5.29 -0.42 3.51
C GLY A 21 6.72 0.06 3.72
N LYS A 22 7.42 0.45 2.64
CA LYS A 22 8.79 0.99 2.70
C LYS A 22 8.75 2.48 3.00
N LEU A 23 9.49 2.89 4.03
CA LEU A 23 9.52 4.31 4.43
C LEU A 23 10.26 5.18 3.40
N ASN A 24 11.23 4.64 2.68
CA ASN A 24 11.97 5.38 1.66
C ASN A 24 11.09 5.81 0.49
N ASP A 25 10.03 5.04 0.17
CA ASP A 25 9.08 5.44 -0.89
C ASP A 25 8.27 6.69 -0.51
N LEU A 26 8.26 7.09 0.77
CA LEU A 26 7.63 8.35 1.17
C LEU A 26 8.39 9.58 0.64
N GLU A 27 9.65 9.42 0.25
CA GLU A 27 10.42 10.46 -0.43
C GLU A 27 9.84 10.82 -1.80
N LEU A 28 9.03 9.93 -2.41
CA LEU A 28 8.32 10.22 -3.66
C LEU A 28 7.38 11.43 -3.56
N VAL A 29 6.95 11.80 -2.34
CA VAL A 29 6.16 13.01 -2.10
C VAL A 29 6.92 14.27 -2.51
N GLN A 30 8.25 14.25 -2.42
CA GLN A 30 9.10 15.38 -2.84
C GLN A 30 9.10 15.58 -4.37
N VAL A 31 8.76 14.54 -5.14
CA VAL A 31 8.72 14.56 -6.61
C VAL A 31 7.29 14.47 -7.14
N GLY A 32 6.30 14.90 -6.35
CA GLY A 32 4.92 15.12 -6.81
C GLY A 32 3.94 13.99 -6.55
N TRP A 33 4.35 12.91 -5.87
CA TRP A 33 3.40 11.90 -5.39
C TRP A 33 2.63 12.41 -4.17
N ARG A 34 1.44 11.87 -3.93
CA ARG A 34 0.58 12.26 -2.81
C ARG A 34 0.21 11.04 -1.98
N ILE A 35 0.43 11.09 -0.67
CA ILE A 35 -0.09 10.07 0.25
C ILE A 35 -1.60 10.30 0.41
N VAL A 36 -2.42 9.36 -0.05
CA VAL A 36 -3.88 9.43 0.05
C VAL A 36 -4.43 8.60 1.21
N MET A 37 -3.66 7.61 1.68
CA MET A 37 -4.05 6.78 2.81
C MET A 37 -2.83 6.18 3.53
N ALA A 38 -2.99 5.93 4.82
CA ALA A 38 -2.11 5.05 5.60
C ALA A 38 -2.94 4.05 6.41
N SER A 39 -2.46 2.80 6.51
CA SER A 39 -3.14 1.73 7.23
C SER A 39 -2.13 0.82 7.93
N LYS A 40 -2.51 0.22 9.06
CA LYS A 40 -1.74 -0.86 9.70
C LYS A 40 -1.95 -2.22 9.01
N ARG A 41 -2.97 -2.33 8.16
CA ARG A 41 -3.34 -3.56 7.45
C ARG A 41 -3.12 -3.35 5.96
N TRP A 42 -2.29 -4.20 5.36
CA TRP A 42 -1.96 -4.13 3.94
C TRP A 42 -3.21 -4.28 3.07
N TYR A 43 -4.09 -5.26 3.35
CA TYR A 43 -5.29 -5.50 2.55
C TYR A 43 -6.16 -4.24 2.41
N ARG A 44 -6.26 -3.44 3.49
CA ARG A 44 -7.05 -2.21 3.49
C ARG A 44 -6.42 -1.13 2.62
N ALA A 45 -5.08 -1.04 2.61
CA ALA A 45 -4.37 -0.12 1.71
C ALA A 45 -4.53 -0.58 0.25
N TYR A 46 -4.38 -1.87 0.00
CA TYR A 46 -4.53 -2.47 -1.33
C TYR A 46 -5.94 -2.28 -1.91
N ASP A 47 -6.99 -2.55 -1.13
CA ASP A 47 -8.37 -2.44 -1.62
C ASP A 47 -8.75 -1.00 -1.99
N VAL A 48 -8.26 -0.04 -1.20
CA VAL A 48 -8.44 1.39 -1.51
C VAL A 48 -7.66 1.78 -2.76
N ALA A 49 -6.41 1.34 -2.88
CA ALA A 49 -5.60 1.60 -4.05
C ALA A 49 -6.22 1.01 -5.33
N ARG A 50 -6.75 -0.22 -5.26
CA ARG A 50 -7.49 -0.88 -6.35
C ARG A 50 -8.74 -0.10 -6.73
N THR A 51 -9.55 0.31 -5.75
CA THR A 51 -10.74 1.13 -6.01
C THR A 51 -10.40 2.44 -6.72
N LEU A 52 -9.30 3.10 -6.32
CA LEU A 52 -8.82 4.32 -6.97
C LEU A 52 -8.27 4.04 -8.37
N ALA A 53 -7.52 2.95 -8.55
CA ALA A 53 -6.97 2.55 -9.83
C ALA A 53 -8.08 2.25 -10.85
N ASP A 54 -9.09 1.48 -10.45
CA ASP A 54 -10.27 1.19 -11.27
C ASP A 54 -11.04 2.47 -11.62
N LYS A 55 -11.23 3.37 -10.64
CA LYS A 55 -11.97 4.62 -10.82
C LYS A 55 -11.30 5.59 -11.79
N PHE A 56 -9.98 5.71 -11.72
CA PHE A 56 -9.21 6.68 -12.49
C PHE A 56 -8.52 6.08 -13.72
N ASN A 57 -8.66 4.77 -13.94
CA ASN A 57 -7.94 4.00 -14.95
C ASN A 57 -6.41 4.14 -14.79
N TYR A 58 -5.92 4.01 -13.57
CA TYR A 58 -4.50 4.13 -13.22
C TYR A 58 -3.86 2.76 -13.03
N VAL A 59 -2.55 2.68 -13.19
CA VAL A 59 -1.77 1.48 -12.90
C VAL A 59 -1.62 1.33 -11.39
N LEU A 60 -2.03 0.17 -10.86
CA LEU A 60 -1.82 -0.22 -9.47
C LEU A 60 -0.52 -1.00 -9.32
N GLU A 61 0.34 -0.54 -8.43
CA GLU A 61 1.63 -1.15 -8.11
C GLU A 61 1.72 -1.51 -6.63
N TRP A 62 2.37 -2.63 -6.33
CA TRP A 62 2.69 -3.04 -4.97
C TRP A 62 3.93 -3.93 -4.94
N TYR A 63 4.53 -4.05 -3.77
CA TYR A 63 5.62 -4.99 -3.54
C TYR A 63 5.08 -6.35 -3.09
N ILE A 64 5.48 -7.42 -3.80
CA ILE A 64 5.12 -8.80 -3.45
C ILE A 64 5.59 -9.16 -2.04
N GLU A 65 6.70 -8.61 -1.56
CA GLU A 65 7.20 -8.85 -0.20
C GLU A 65 6.27 -8.27 0.88
N ASP A 66 5.54 -7.20 0.57
CA ASP A 66 4.57 -6.63 1.49
C ASP A 66 3.28 -7.43 1.54
N GLU A 67 2.80 -7.91 0.38
CA GLU A 67 1.69 -8.86 0.29
C GLU A 67 2.00 -10.15 1.06
N ARG A 68 3.14 -10.79 0.78
CA ARG A 68 3.55 -12.04 1.45
C ARG A 68 3.61 -11.88 2.97
N ARG A 69 4.18 -10.77 3.45
CA ARG A 69 4.24 -10.47 4.89
C ARG A 69 2.85 -10.27 5.49
N ALA A 70 1.95 -9.61 4.77
CA ALA A 70 0.58 -9.43 5.23
C ALA A 70 -0.17 -10.77 5.34
N LEU A 71 -0.03 -11.65 4.35
CA LEU A 71 -0.63 -12.99 4.34
C LEU A 71 -0.06 -13.90 5.45
N ALA A 72 1.23 -13.80 5.74
CA ALA A 72 1.85 -14.56 6.84
C ALA A 72 1.33 -14.13 8.23
N ILE A 73 1.10 -12.82 8.42
CA ILE A 73 0.52 -12.29 9.67
C ILE A 73 -0.93 -12.77 9.83
N ASP A 74 -1.68 -12.87 8.73
CA ASP A 74 -3.07 -13.32 8.79
C ASP A 74 -3.17 -14.80 9.20
N LYS A 75 -2.38 -15.67 8.55
CA LYS A 75 -2.31 -17.10 8.91
C LYS A 75 -1.93 -17.34 10.37
N SER A 76 -1.00 -16.55 10.92
CA SER A 76 -0.62 -16.67 12.35
C SER A 76 -1.70 -16.18 13.32
N ARG A 77 -2.67 -15.38 12.87
CA ARG A 77 -3.85 -15.00 13.67
C ARG A 77 -4.96 -16.03 13.58
N SER A 78 -5.09 -16.73 12.45
CA SER A 78 -6.04 -17.83 12.26
C SER A 78 -5.65 -19.09 13.04
N VAL A 79 -4.37 -19.26 13.36
CA VAL A 79 -3.85 -20.35 14.19
C VAL A 79 -3.76 -19.86 15.64
N LYS A 80 -4.91 -19.68 16.28
CA LYS A 80 -5.00 -19.69 17.74
C LYS A 80 -6.10 -20.69 18.14
N PRO A 81 -5.79 -21.73 18.94
CA PRO A 81 -6.79 -22.63 19.50
C PRO A 81 -7.72 -21.90 20.47
#